data_AF-A0A7X7PZ48-F1
#
_entry.id   AF-A0A7X7PZ48-F1
#
_cell.length_a   1.000
_cell.length_b   1.000
_cell.length_c   1.000
_cell.angle_alpha   90.00
_cell.angle_beta   90.00
_cell.angle_gamma   90.00
#
_symmetry.space_group_name_H-M   'P 1'
#
loop_
_entity.id
_entity.type
_entity.pdbx_description
1 polymer ?
#
loop_
_entity_poly.entity_id
_entity_poly.type
_entity_poly.pdbx_seq_one_letter_code
_entity_poly.pdbx_strand_id
1 'polypeptide(L)'
;MTHRVFASAALGALFVFGASAALAQSDARFERLVERAQRVADVIEIERLKSVYGYQQDKSLFSEQVDLFANEGAYAIFQNGKFREHEGLRRLWYGHWARLTAGTLMHLDGFLNDHFIVQPVITVAPDGKSAKARFRARDYVFNYTAPFPHPPQHKTAADAQDHYTEEGKIKGAGPLNLIQDLIYENEYVREDGLWKMKGLTICIYANGTYGRGYADLPIPGQMGNPPDAKPGDRYTIDLTDTQPERSKELFPGNPVGPDEVISAEDLGCYIAKSHTMSRSAVYPFHYVNPVTQQPVLWKNDP
;
A
#
# COMPACT_ATOMS: atom_id res chain seq x y z
N MET A 1 -62.40 -39.47 36.92
CA MET A 1 -62.13 -39.08 35.52
C MET A 1 -61.42 -37.73 35.50
N THR A 2 -60.10 -37.65 35.69
CA THR A 2 -59.39 -36.34 35.68
C THR A 2 -57.89 -36.39 35.33
N HIS A 3 -57.27 -37.56 35.14
CA HIS A 3 -55.81 -37.64 34.93
C HIS A 3 -55.33 -37.67 33.46
N ARG A 4 -56.22 -37.74 32.46
CA ARG A 4 -55.81 -37.89 31.05
C ARG A 4 -55.59 -36.58 30.28
N VAL A 5 -56.04 -35.43 30.79
CA VAL A 5 -55.97 -34.15 30.06
C VAL A 5 -54.62 -33.44 30.23
N PHE A 6 -53.92 -33.64 31.36
CA PHE A 6 -52.65 -32.95 31.64
C PHE A 6 -51.45 -33.50 30.85
N ALA A 7 -51.44 -34.78 30.49
CA ALA A 7 -50.32 -35.40 29.77
C ALA A 7 -50.21 -34.92 28.30
N SER A 8 -51.33 -34.62 27.64
CA SER A 8 -51.33 -34.14 26.24
C SER A 8 -50.89 -32.69 26.10
N ALA A 9 -51.23 -31.82 27.05
CA ALA A 9 -50.78 -30.43 27.06
C ALA A 9 -49.27 -30.31 27.34
N ALA A 10 -48.73 -31.15 28.24
CA ALA A 10 -47.31 -31.18 28.55
C ALA A 10 -46.45 -31.69 27.36
N LEU A 11 -46.90 -32.74 26.65
CA LEU A 11 -46.22 -33.20 25.43
C LEU A 11 -46.30 -32.19 24.27
N GLY A 12 -47.44 -31.52 24.09
CA GLY A 12 -47.60 -30.47 23.08
C GLY A 12 -46.70 -29.26 23.34
N ALA A 13 -46.59 -28.81 24.59
CA ALA A 13 -45.67 -27.74 24.98
C ALA A 13 -44.20 -28.14 24.75
N LEU A 14 -43.78 -29.33 25.16
CA LEU A 14 -42.42 -29.84 24.94
C LEU A 14 -42.04 -29.93 23.45
N PHE A 15 -42.97 -30.35 22.58
CA PHE A 15 -42.75 -30.37 21.13
C PHE A 15 -42.63 -28.97 20.52
N VAL A 16 -43.47 -28.01 20.94
CA VAL A 16 -43.44 -26.63 20.45
C VAL A 16 -42.17 -25.89 20.92
N PHE A 17 -41.73 -26.11 22.16
CA PHE A 17 -40.46 -25.57 22.67
C PHE A 17 -39.26 -26.20 21.96
N GLY A 18 -39.27 -27.51 21.71
CA GLY A 18 -38.19 -28.20 20.97
C GLY A 18 -38.07 -27.73 19.51
N ALA A 19 -39.19 -27.55 18.81
CA ALA A 19 -39.21 -27.03 17.44
C ALA A 19 -38.73 -25.56 17.37
N SER A 20 -39.16 -24.72 18.31
CA SER A 20 -38.72 -23.32 18.40
C SER A 20 -37.21 -23.20 18.69
N ALA A 21 -36.68 -24.04 19.58
CA ALA A 21 -35.25 -24.08 19.88
C ALA A 21 -34.42 -24.58 18.68
N ALA A 22 -34.90 -25.59 17.95
CA ALA A 22 -34.24 -26.10 16.75
C ALA A 22 -34.23 -25.07 15.60
N LEU A 23 -35.32 -24.33 15.41
CA LEU A 23 -35.39 -23.23 14.45
C LEU A 23 -34.43 -22.09 14.83
N ALA A 24 -34.45 -21.64 16.09
CA ALA A 24 -33.52 -20.61 16.56
C ALA A 24 -32.04 -21.03 16.42
N GLN A 25 -31.73 -22.31 16.64
CA GLN A 25 -30.38 -22.84 16.44
C GLN A 25 -29.99 -22.90 14.95
N SER A 26 -30.95 -23.21 14.07
CA SER A 26 -30.78 -23.16 12.61
C SER A 26 -30.52 -21.74 12.14
N ASP A 27 -31.32 -20.77 12.58
CA ASP A 27 -31.18 -19.36 12.24
C ASP A 27 -29.83 -18.82 12.71
N ALA A 28 -29.46 -19.08 13.97
CA ALA A 28 -28.14 -18.68 14.48
C ALA A 28 -26.98 -19.34 13.72
N ARG A 29 -27.15 -20.57 13.22
CA ARG A 29 -26.14 -21.22 12.37
C ARG A 29 -26.08 -20.58 10.99
N PHE A 30 -27.22 -20.25 10.41
CA PHE A 30 -27.33 -19.60 9.11
C PHE A 30 -26.65 -18.22 9.15
N GLU A 31 -26.98 -17.38 10.12
CA GLU A 31 -26.36 -16.06 10.30
C GLU A 31 -24.84 -16.15 10.43
N ARG A 32 -24.32 -17.08 11.23
CA ARG A 32 -22.87 -17.31 11.35
C ARG A 32 -22.23 -17.76 10.03
N LEU A 33 -22.94 -18.50 9.19
CA LEU A 33 -22.43 -18.91 7.88
C LEU A 33 -22.43 -17.74 6.91
N VAL A 34 -23.47 -16.91 6.90
CA VAL A 34 -23.55 -15.69 6.09
C VAL A 34 -22.43 -14.73 6.47
N GLU A 35 -22.23 -14.46 7.76
CA GLU A 35 -21.13 -13.60 8.25
C GLU A 35 -19.74 -14.14 7.86
N ARG A 36 -19.55 -15.46 7.88
CA ARG A 36 -18.29 -16.09 7.48
C ARG A 36 -18.09 -16.01 5.96
N ALA A 37 -19.14 -16.25 5.18
CA ALA A 37 -19.11 -16.13 3.74
C ALA A 37 -18.81 -14.69 3.30
N GLN A 38 -19.46 -13.71 3.95
CA GLN A 38 -19.20 -12.29 3.70
C GLN A 38 -17.75 -11.94 3.99
N ARG A 39 -17.19 -12.38 5.13
CA ARG A 39 -15.77 -12.12 5.45
C ARG A 39 -14.80 -12.72 4.43
N VAL A 40 -15.11 -13.90 3.87
CA VAL A 40 -14.30 -14.49 2.80
C VAL A 40 -14.42 -13.68 1.50
N ALA A 41 -15.64 -13.27 1.14
CA ALA A 41 -15.87 -12.41 -0.02
C ALA A 41 -15.12 -11.07 0.11
N ASP A 42 -15.14 -10.46 1.29
CA ASP A 42 -14.45 -9.20 1.59
C ASP A 42 -12.93 -9.31 1.39
N VAL A 43 -12.34 -10.42 1.84
CA VAL A 43 -10.90 -10.68 1.63
C VAL A 43 -10.58 -10.77 0.13
N ILE A 44 -11.40 -11.49 -0.64
CA ILE A 44 -11.23 -11.64 -2.09
C ILE A 44 -11.39 -10.29 -2.81
N GLU A 45 -12.38 -9.48 -2.40
CA GLU A 45 -12.61 -8.15 -2.96
C GLU A 45 -11.44 -7.19 -2.70
N ILE A 46 -10.89 -7.21 -1.48
CA ILE A 46 -9.72 -6.40 -1.12
C ILE A 46 -8.47 -6.86 -1.88
N GLU A 47 -8.25 -8.17 -2.01
CA GLU A 47 -7.14 -8.71 -2.80
C GLU A 47 -7.25 -8.26 -4.26
N ARG A 48 -8.45 -8.40 -4.85
CA ARG A 48 -8.75 -7.92 -6.20
C ARG A 48 -8.51 -6.42 -6.33
N LEU A 49 -8.96 -5.61 -5.38
CA LEU A 49 -8.75 -4.16 -5.37
C LEU A 49 -7.26 -3.83 -5.40
N LYS A 50 -6.43 -4.55 -4.63
CA LYS A 50 -4.97 -4.37 -4.66
C LYS A 50 -4.35 -4.81 -5.99
N SER A 51 -4.85 -5.88 -6.62
CA SER A 51 -4.42 -6.27 -7.96
C SER A 51 -4.77 -5.21 -9.02
N VAL A 52 -5.96 -4.60 -8.93
CA VAL A 52 -6.35 -3.48 -9.79
C VAL A 52 -5.44 -2.28 -9.58
N TYR A 53 -5.15 -1.92 -8.32
CA TYR A 53 -4.18 -0.88 -7.97
C TYR A 53 -2.81 -1.14 -8.62
N GLY A 54 -2.29 -2.37 -8.54
CA GLY A 54 -1.00 -2.75 -9.12
C GLY A 54 -1.00 -2.61 -10.64
N TYR A 55 -2.05 -3.12 -11.29
CA TYR A 55 -2.20 -2.98 -12.73
C TYR A 55 -2.24 -1.50 -13.16
N GLN A 56 -3.02 -0.67 -12.46
CA GLN A 56 -3.10 0.77 -12.77
C GLN A 56 -1.75 1.49 -12.56
N GLN A 57 -1.00 1.14 -11.50
CA GLN A 57 0.37 1.64 -11.28
C GLN A 57 1.26 1.30 -12.48
N ASP A 58 1.24 0.03 -12.91
CA ASP A 58 2.07 -0.45 -13.99
C ASP A 58 1.72 0.27 -15.29
N LYS A 59 0.43 0.46 -15.53
CA LYS A 59 -0.13 1.11 -16.73
C LYS A 59 -0.10 2.64 -16.70
N SER A 60 0.47 3.25 -15.65
CA SER A 60 0.51 4.71 -15.47
C SER A 60 -0.89 5.36 -15.49
N LEU A 61 -1.92 4.60 -15.09
CA LEU A 61 -3.32 5.02 -14.96
C LEU A 61 -3.53 5.74 -13.62
N PHE A 62 -2.78 6.82 -13.45
CA PHE A 62 -2.64 7.49 -12.15
C PHE A 62 -3.94 8.14 -11.67
N SER A 63 -4.81 8.56 -12.59
CA SER A 63 -6.13 9.13 -12.24
C SER A 63 -7.05 8.09 -11.62
N GLU A 64 -7.18 6.98 -12.32
CA GLU A 64 -7.99 5.83 -11.93
C GLU A 64 -7.47 5.23 -10.62
N GLN A 65 -6.16 5.34 -10.37
CA GLN A 65 -5.53 4.90 -9.14
C GLN A 65 -5.88 5.77 -7.94
N VAL A 66 -5.95 7.08 -8.12
CA VAL A 66 -6.44 7.99 -7.07
C VAL A 66 -7.92 7.71 -6.78
N ASP A 67 -8.72 7.37 -7.79
CA ASP A 67 -10.16 7.06 -7.63
C ASP A 67 -10.44 5.77 -6.84
N LEU A 68 -9.42 4.91 -6.59
CA LEU A 68 -9.55 3.75 -5.72
C LEU A 68 -9.63 4.12 -4.23
N PHE A 69 -9.32 5.36 -3.88
CA PHE A 69 -9.27 5.82 -2.50
C PHE A 69 -10.64 6.28 -1.97
N ALA A 70 -10.76 6.29 -0.64
CA ALA A 70 -11.89 6.82 0.09
C ALA A 70 -12.06 8.33 -0.16
N ASN A 71 -13.30 8.82 -0.16
CA ASN A 71 -13.56 10.22 -0.46
C ASN A 71 -13.02 11.19 0.61
N GLU A 72 -12.97 10.72 1.86
CA GLU A 72 -12.53 11.51 3.01
C GLU A 72 -11.46 10.75 3.79
N GLY A 73 -10.51 11.47 4.38
CA GLY A 73 -9.43 10.95 5.21
C GLY A 73 -8.51 9.97 4.49
N ALA A 74 -8.50 9.95 3.16
CA ALA A 74 -7.59 9.13 2.39
C ALA A 74 -6.16 9.62 2.54
N TYR A 75 -5.18 8.73 2.54
CA TYR A 75 -3.78 9.13 2.56
C TYR A 75 -2.84 8.12 1.91
N ALA A 76 -1.69 8.61 1.49
CA ALA A 76 -0.55 7.79 1.09
C ALA A 76 0.72 8.25 1.80
N ILE A 77 1.60 7.32 2.16
CA ILE A 77 2.92 7.59 2.72
C ILE A 77 3.97 6.98 1.81
N PHE A 78 4.89 7.82 1.32
CA PHE A 78 6.02 7.41 0.51
C PHE A 78 7.25 8.21 0.93
N GLN A 79 8.37 7.51 1.19
CA GLN A 79 9.62 8.12 1.65
C GLN A 79 9.43 9.13 2.79
N ASN A 80 8.72 8.74 3.85
CA ASN A 80 8.38 9.57 5.01
C ASN A 80 7.44 10.76 4.73
N GLY A 81 7.15 11.10 3.48
CA GLY A 81 6.15 12.11 3.14
C GLY A 81 4.75 11.53 3.15
N LYS A 82 3.84 12.13 3.92
CA LYS A 82 2.41 11.79 3.88
C LYS A 82 1.65 12.80 3.04
N PHE A 83 0.80 12.25 2.19
CA PHE A 83 -0.07 12.94 1.27
C PHE A 83 -1.51 12.67 1.70
N ARG A 84 -2.26 13.73 2.02
CA ARG A 84 -3.61 13.66 2.59
C ARG A 84 -4.65 14.06 1.55
N GLU A 85 -5.78 13.37 1.61
CA GLU A 85 -6.93 13.53 0.72
C GLU A 85 -6.57 13.40 -0.76
N HIS A 86 -7.57 13.40 -1.63
CA HIS A 86 -7.35 13.28 -3.07
C HIS A 86 -6.40 14.36 -3.63
N GLU A 87 -6.34 15.55 -3.06
CA GLU A 87 -5.38 16.57 -3.50
C GLU A 87 -3.94 16.15 -3.23
N GLY A 88 -3.62 15.68 -2.02
CA GLY A 88 -2.31 15.15 -1.70
C GLY A 88 -1.97 13.91 -2.53
N LEU A 89 -2.91 12.99 -2.69
CA LEU A 89 -2.70 11.82 -3.55
C LEU A 89 -2.33 12.25 -4.97
N ARG A 90 -3.05 13.21 -5.57
CA ARG A 90 -2.69 13.75 -6.90
C ARG A 90 -1.30 14.37 -6.93
N ARG A 91 -0.84 15.03 -5.87
CA ARG A 91 0.56 15.51 -5.78
C ARG A 91 1.56 14.36 -5.80
N LEU A 92 1.28 13.25 -5.12
CA LEU A 92 2.11 12.05 -5.19
C LEU A 92 2.08 11.43 -6.60
N TRP A 93 0.91 11.12 -7.15
CA TRP A 93 0.84 10.39 -8.43
C TRP A 93 1.15 11.26 -9.65
N TYR A 94 0.61 12.47 -9.76
CA TYR A 94 0.85 13.35 -10.91
C TYR A 94 2.11 14.21 -10.75
N GLY A 95 2.37 14.65 -9.52
CA GLY A 95 3.52 15.50 -9.22
C GLY A 95 4.82 14.73 -9.17
N HIS A 96 4.81 13.50 -8.62
CA HIS A 96 5.98 12.65 -8.47
C HIS A 96 6.03 11.49 -9.48
N TRP A 97 5.07 10.56 -9.48
CA TRP A 97 5.18 9.34 -10.29
C TRP A 97 5.10 9.61 -11.78
N ALA A 98 4.24 10.54 -12.22
CA ALA A 98 4.18 10.92 -13.62
C ALA A 98 5.49 11.57 -14.12
N ARG A 99 6.45 11.95 -13.26
CA ARG A 99 7.79 12.36 -13.73
C ARG A 99 8.52 11.23 -14.46
N LEU A 100 8.26 9.97 -14.10
CA LEU A 100 8.81 8.81 -14.80
C LEU A 100 8.29 8.71 -16.24
N THR A 101 7.10 9.26 -16.48
CA THR A 101 6.40 9.27 -17.76
C THR A 101 6.31 10.66 -18.39
N ALA A 102 7.22 11.60 -18.05
CA ALA A 102 7.20 12.97 -18.56
C ALA A 102 5.89 13.75 -18.36
N GLY A 103 5.13 13.43 -17.32
CA GLY A 103 3.83 14.00 -17.03
C GLY A 103 2.72 13.47 -17.93
N THR A 104 2.98 12.42 -18.72
CA THR A 104 1.95 11.69 -19.46
C THR A 104 1.30 10.66 -18.53
N LEU A 105 -0.03 10.55 -18.57
CA LEU A 105 -0.78 9.56 -17.79
C LEU A 105 -0.97 8.28 -18.63
N MET A 106 0.12 7.81 -19.25
CA MET A 106 0.12 6.65 -20.13
C MET A 106 1.48 5.96 -20.13
N HIS A 107 1.50 4.75 -20.68
CA HIS A 107 2.73 4.06 -20.99
C HIS A 107 3.54 4.73 -22.10
N LEU A 108 4.85 4.54 -22.02
CA LEU A 108 5.80 5.04 -22.99
C LEU A 108 6.60 3.91 -23.61
N ASP A 109 6.99 4.13 -24.86
CA ASP A 109 7.94 3.23 -25.54
C ASP A 109 9.26 3.16 -24.75
N GLY A 110 9.78 1.95 -24.56
CA GLY A 110 11.01 1.71 -23.80
C GLY A 110 10.90 1.89 -22.27
N PHE A 111 9.69 2.10 -21.72
CA PHE A 111 9.44 2.19 -20.28
C PHE A 111 8.76 0.92 -19.75
N LEU A 112 9.34 0.31 -18.71
CA LEU A 112 8.76 -0.78 -17.94
C LEU A 112 8.63 -0.33 -16.49
N ASN A 113 7.47 -0.57 -15.90
CA ASN A 113 7.17 -0.32 -14.49
C ASN A 113 6.20 -1.41 -14.07
N ASP A 114 6.72 -2.52 -13.53
CA ASP A 114 5.93 -3.73 -13.28
C ASP A 114 6.02 -4.15 -11.81
N HIS A 115 4.86 -4.19 -11.15
CA HIS A 115 4.73 -4.54 -9.74
C HIS A 115 4.19 -5.96 -9.55
N PHE A 116 5.05 -6.88 -9.15
CA PHE A 116 4.66 -8.22 -8.69
C PHE A 116 4.20 -8.15 -7.23
N ILE A 117 2.90 -7.92 -7.03
CA ILE A 117 2.28 -7.86 -5.70
C ILE A 117 1.86 -9.27 -5.27
N VAL A 118 2.41 -9.75 -4.16
CA VAL A 118 2.31 -11.14 -3.69
C VAL A 118 2.19 -11.22 -2.16
N GLN A 119 1.91 -12.42 -1.65
CA GLN A 119 1.82 -12.74 -0.22
C GLN A 119 0.83 -11.82 0.54
N PRO A 120 -0.44 -11.74 0.10
CA PRO A 120 -1.44 -10.93 0.79
C PRO A 120 -1.70 -11.48 2.19
N VAL A 121 -1.70 -10.61 3.18
CA VAL A 121 -2.26 -10.89 4.49
C VAL A 121 -3.32 -9.84 4.78
N ILE A 122 -4.59 -10.24 4.72
CA ILE A 122 -5.74 -9.35 4.81
C ILE A 122 -6.55 -9.72 6.04
N THR A 123 -6.81 -8.72 6.90
CA THR A 123 -7.64 -8.87 8.10
C THR A 123 -8.79 -7.88 8.05
N VAL A 124 -10.01 -8.41 7.92
CA VAL A 124 -11.26 -7.63 7.97
C VAL A 124 -11.69 -7.47 9.43
N ALA A 125 -12.07 -6.26 9.81
CA ALA A 125 -12.53 -5.96 11.16
C ALA A 125 -13.84 -6.72 11.48
N PRO A 126 -14.13 -7.01 12.76
CA PRO A 126 -15.33 -7.75 13.15
C PRO A 126 -16.65 -7.13 12.67
N ASP A 127 -16.69 -5.81 12.49
CA ASP A 127 -17.86 -5.08 12.01
C ASP A 127 -18.05 -5.12 10.48
N GLY A 128 -17.07 -5.67 9.74
CA GLY A 128 -17.09 -5.74 8.27
C GLY A 128 -16.96 -4.38 7.57
N LYS A 129 -16.60 -3.31 8.29
CA LYS A 129 -16.56 -1.93 7.74
C LYS A 129 -15.16 -1.42 7.46
N SER A 130 -14.14 -2.07 8.00
CA SER A 130 -12.74 -1.72 7.77
C SER A 130 -11.88 -2.96 7.63
N ALA A 131 -10.71 -2.81 7.04
CA ALA A 131 -9.72 -3.87 6.95
C ALA A 131 -8.31 -3.31 6.93
N LYS A 132 -7.35 -4.14 7.33
CA LYS A 132 -5.92 -3.89 7.16
C LYS A 132 -5.33 -4.98 6.28
N ALA A 133 -4.39 -4.61 5.43
CA ALA A 133 -3.69 -5.59 4.62
C ALA A 133 -2.22 -5.27 4.41
N ARG A 134 -1.41 -6.31 4.46
CA ARG A 134 0.00 -6.27 4.05
C ARG A 134 0.16 -7.00 2.74
N PHE A 135 0.97 -6.43 1.84
CA PHE A 135 1.42 -7.12 0.64
C PHE A 135 2.91 -6.96 0.51
N ARG A 136 3.58 -8.00 0.02
CA ARG A 136 4.94 -7.86 -0.48
C ARG A 136 4.86 -7.51 -1.96
N ALA A 137 5.77 -6.68 -2.45
CA ALA A 137 5.90 -6.47 -3.87
C ALA A 137 7.36 -6.49 -4.30
N ARG A 138 7.55 -6.85 -5.57
CA ARG A 138 8.78 -6.57 -6.30
C ARG A 138 8.44 -5.70 -7.49
N ASP A 139 9.15 -4.59 -7.61
CA ASP A 139 9.00 -3.62 -8.68
C ASP A 139 10.23 -3.65 -9.60
N TYR A 140 9.98 -3.53 -10.89
CA TYR A 140 10.95 -3.40 -11.95
C TYR A 140 10.71 -2.10 -12.69
N VAL A 141 11.61 -1.13 -12.52
CA VAL A 141 11.54 0.17 -13.20
C VAL A 141 12.67 0.26 -14.20
N PHE A 142 12.32 0.20 -15.49
CA PHE A 142 13.24 0.38 -16.58
C PHE A 142 12.83 1.54 -17.47
N ASN A 143 13.81 2.31 -17.89
CA ASN A 143 13.62 3.35 -18.89
C ASN A 143 14.86 3.38 -19.78
N TYR A 144 14.69 3.08 -21.06
CA TYR A 144 15.69 3.39 -22.09
C TYR A 144 15.36 4.75 -22.68
N THR A 145 16.27 5.71 -22.51
CA THR A 145 16.09 7.13 -22.82
C THR A 145 15.88 7.36 -24.32
N ALA A 146 14.66 7.19 -24.83
CA ALA A 146 14.21 7.81 -26.06
C ALA A 146 13.62 9.19 -25.70
N PRO A 147 13.88 10.25 -26.49
CA PRO A 147 13.17 11.52 -26.30
C PRO A 147 11.66 11.27 -26.43
N PHE A 148 10.89 11.76 -25.44
CA PHE A 148 9.45 11.53 -25.37
C PHE A 148 8.77 12.03 -26.67
N PRO A 149 7.94 11.19 -27.33
CA PRO A 149 7.33 11.55 -28.62
C PRO A 149 6.19 12.58 -28.48
N HIS A 150 5.74 12.88 -27.27
CA HIS A 150 4.59 13.75 -27.03
C HIS A 150 4.86 14.79 -25.93
N PRO A 151 4.37 16.03 -26.08
CA PRO A 151 4.42 17.04 -25.03
C PRO A 151 3.52 16.62 -23.84
N PRO A 152 3.81 17.09 -22.61
CA PRO A 152 3.02 16.78 -21.42
C PRO A 152 1.57 17.23 -21.60
N GLN A 153 0.61 16.38 -21.23
CA GLN A 153 -0.82 16.60 -21.51
C GLN A 153 -1.55 17.39 -20.40
N HIS A 154 -0.96 17.54 -19.21
CA HIS A 154 -1.64 18.14 -18.05
C HIS A 154 -0.73 19.04 -17.20
N LYS A 155 -0.24 20.17 -17.70
CA LYS A 155 0.50 21.14 -16.86
C LYS A 155 0.33 22.60 -17.27
N THR A 156 0.27 23.49 -16.28
CA THR A 156 0.41 24.94 -16.48
C THR A 156 1.88 25.29 -16.73
N ALA A 157 2.16 26.47 -17.29
CA ALA A 157 3.53 26.90 -17.61
C ALA A 157 4.49 26.92 -16.39
N ALA A 158 3.96 27.09 -15.17
CA ALA A 158 4.74 27.10 -13.94
C ALA A 158 5.25 25.69 -13.55
N ASP A 159 4.46 24.65 -13.82
CA ASP A 159 4.81 23.26 -13.48
C ASP A 159 5.82 22.63 -14.45
N ALA A 160 6.09 23.30 -15.57
CA ALA A 160 6.96 22.84 -16.65
C ALA A 160 8.45 23.13 -16.39
N GLN A 161 8.79 24.22 -15.68
CA GLN A 161 10.14 24.79 -15.67
C GLN A 161 11.24 23.82 -15.16
N ASP A 162 10.93 22.94 -14.20
CA ASP A 162 11.88 21.96 -13.67
C ASP A 162 12.12 20.77 -14.60
N HIS A 163 11.20 20.54 -15.54
CA HIS A 163 11.14 19.36 -16.40
C HIS A 163 11.72 19.58 -17.78
N TYR A 164 12.19 20.78 -18.11
CA TYR A 164 12.86 21.03 -19.37
C TYR A 164 14.35 21.32 -19.14
N THR A 165 15.20 20.83 -20.04
CA THR A 165 16.56 21.35 -20.19
C THR A 165 16.48 22.81 -20.63
N GLU A 166 17.57 23.57 -20.50
CA GLU A 166 17.66 24.94 -21.02
C GLU A 166 17.33 25.02 -22.54
N GLU A 167 17.40 23.88 -23.24
CA GLU A 167 17.09 23.70 -24.67
C GLU A 167 15.60 23.38 -24.94
N GLY A 168 14.75 23.32 -23.92
CA GLY A 168 13.33 22.99 -24.09
C GLY A 168 13.03 21.50 -24.32
N LYS A 169 13.95 20.58 -23.97
CA LYS A 169 13.71 19.12 -24.01
C LYS A 169 13.27 18.61 -22.65
N ILE A 170 12.37 17.63 -22.61
CA ILE A 170 11.92 17.05 -21.34
C ILE A 170 13.08 16.29 -20.65
N LYS A 171 13.40 16.63 -19.40
CA LYS A 171 14.28 15.86 -18.51
C LYS A 171 13.60 14.53 -18.18
N GLY A 172 14.03 13.44 -18.81
CA GLY A 172 13.65 12.09 -18.39
C GLY A 172 14.24 11.75 -17.02
N ALA A 173 13.73 10.70 -16.38
CA ALA A 173 14.25 10.18 -15.11
C ALA A 173 15.67 9.56 -15.21
N GLY A 174 16.35 9.74 -16.34
CA GLY A 174 17.59 9.05 -16.71
C GLY A 174 17.32 7.62 -17.20
N PRO A 175 18.37 6.90 -17.66
CA PRO A 175 18.26 5.46 -17.81
C PRO A 175 17.99 4.84 -16.44
N LEU A 176 16.83 4.19 -16.31
CA LEU A 176 16.47 3.43 -15.11
C LEU A 176 16.62 1.95 -15.41
N ASN A 177 17.16 1.21 -14.45
CA ASN A 177 17.27 -0.25 -14.49
C ASN A 177 17.12 -0.81 -13.07
N LEU A 178 16.09 -0.38 -12.36
CA LEU A 178 15.93 -0.65 -10.93
C LEU A 178 15.19 -1.96 -10.69
N ILE A 179 15.61 -2.67 -9.64
CA ILE A 179 14.84 -3.74 -9.00
C ILE A 179 14.61 -3.34 -7.54
N GLN A 180 13.35 -3.28 -7.14
CA GLN A 180 12.95 -2.86 -5.79
C GLN A 180 12.14 -3.95 -5.12
N ASP A 181 12.38 -4.18 -3.83
CA ASP A 181 11.47 -4.96 -2.99
C ASP A 181 10.76 -4.04 -2.01
N LEU A 182 9.45 -4.22 -1.91
CA LEU A 182 8.55 -3.34 -1.20
C LEU A 182 7.65 -4.12 -0.24
N ILE A 183 7.25 -3.45 0.83
CA ILE A 183 6.10 -3.81 1.65
C ILE A 183 5.07 -2.70 1.47
N TYR A 184 3.84 -3.10 1.13
CA TYR A 184 2.67 -2.26 1.23
C TYR A 184 1.95 -2.52 2.54
N GLU A 185 1.61 -1.44 3.24
CA GLU A 185 0.75 -1.46 4.42
C GLU A 185 -0.48 -0.62 4.15
N ASN A 186 -1.62 -1.30 4.04
CA ASN A 186 -2.85 -0.72 3.54
C ASN A 186 -3.94 -0.74 4.61
N GLU A 187 -4.72 0.34 4.62
CA GLU A 187 -5.98 0.43 5.35
C GLU A 187 -7.11 0.57 4.34
N TYR A 188 -8.24 -0.09 4.61
CA TYR A 188 -9.43 -0.05 3.78
C TYR A 188 -10.65 0.29 4.60
N VAL A 189 -11.61 0.93 3.94
CA VAL A 189 -12.93 1.27 4.50
C VAL A 189 -14.01 0.85 3.51
N ARG A 190 -15.17 0.46 4.02
CA ARG A 190 -16.37 0.24 3.22
C ARG A 190 -17.23 1.50 3.21
N GLU A 191 -17.43 2.07 2.03
CA GLU A 191 -18.30 3.23 1.79
C GLU A 191 -19.35 2.83 0.75
N ASP A 192 -20.64 3.04 1.08
CA ASP A 192 -21.77 2.73 0.19
C ASP A 192 -21.76 1.28 -0.35
N GLY A 193 -21.29 0.35 0.48
CA GLY A 193 -21.20 -1.07 0.14
C GLY A 193 -19.95 -1.45 -0.68
N LEU A 194 -19.07 -0.50 -1.01
CA LEU A 194 -17.85 -0.75 -1.78
C LEU A 194 -16.60 -0.61 -0.90
N TRP A 195 -15.66 -1.53 -1.06
CA TRP A 195 -14.33 -1.39 -0.47
C TRP A 195 -13.51 -0.32 -1.20
N LYS A 196 -12.88 0.57 -0.43
CA LYS A 196 -12.00 1.63 -0.91
C LYS A 196 -10.70 1.67 -0.11
N MET A 197 -9.63 2.16 -0.72
CA MET A 197 -8.35 2.38 -0.04
C MET A 197 -8.44 3.62 0.86
N LYS A 198 -8.21 3.46 2.16
CA LYS A 198 -8.14 4.57 3.12
C LYS A 198 -6.70 5.04 3.31
N GLY A 199 -5.78 4.10 3.47
CA GLY A 199 -4.37 4.37 3.73
C GLY A 199 -3.49 3.49 2.86
N LEU A 200 -2.42 4.05 2.32
CA LEU A 200 -1.39 3.32 1.60
C LEU A 200 -0.01 3.76 2.08
N THR A 201 0.71 2.88 2.77
CA THR A 201 2.12 3.09 3.06
C THR A 201 2.96 2.25 2.13
N ILE A 202 3.91 2.88 1.45
CA ILE A 202 4.85 2.25 0.53
C ILE A 202 6.22 2.23 1.18
N CYS A 203 6.70 1.04 1.54
CA CYS A 203 7.99 0.85 2.15
C CYS A 203 8.94 0.10 1.22
N ILE A 204 9.88 0.80 0.59
CA ILE A 204 10.96 0.16 -0.19
C ILE A 204 12.07 -0.25 0.77
N TYR A 205 12.28 -1.55 0.93
CA TYR A 205 13.27 -2.10 1.85
C TYR A 205 14.47 -2.76 1.14
N ALA A 206 14.51 -2.74 -0.20
CA ALA A 206 15.71 -3.03 -0.98
C ALA A 206 15.59 -2.39 -2.36
N ASN A 207 16.69 -1.87 -2.92
CA ASN A 207 16.73 -1.23 -4.24
C ASN A 207 18.08 -1.47 -4.92
N GLY A 208 18.14 -2.22 -6.03
CA GLY A 208 19.36 -2.53 -6.77
C GLY A 208 19.23 -2.21 -8.26
N THR A 209 20.26 -2.51 -9.06
CA THR A 209 20.13 -2.50 -10.52
C THR A 209 19.76 -3.90 -11.03
N TYR A 210 19.05 -4.04 -12.13
CA TYR A 210 18.62 -5.35 -12.63
C TYR A 210 19.80 -6.22 -13.08
N GLY A 211 20.80 -5.64 -13.76
CA GLY A 211 21.94 -6.37 -14.31
C GLY A 211 22.85 -7.00 -13.25
N ARG A 212 22.85 -6.46 -12.03
CA ARG A 212 23.68 -6.96 -10.90
C ARG A 212 22.86 -7.25 -9.64
N GLY A 213 21.54 -7.08 -9.68
CA GLY A 213 20.64 -7.24 -8.54
C GLY A 213 21.10 -6.44 -7.31
N TYR A 214 21.11 -7.11 -6.16
CA TYR A 214 21.59 -6.55 -4.89
C TYR A 214 23.11 -6.47 -4.77
N ALA A 215 23.89 -6.96 -5.74
CA ALA A 215 25.35 -6.76 -5.71
C ALA A 215 25.75 -5.29 -5.88
N ASP A 216 24.80 -4.44 -6.29
CA ASP A 216 24.96 -3.00 -6.47
C ASP A 216 24.60 -2.18 -5.25
N LEU A 217 24.18 -2.84 -4.16
CA LEU A 217 23.91 -2.16 -2.91
C LEU A 217 25.21 -1.82 -2.17
N PRO A 218 25.31 -0.61 -1.59
CA PRO A 218 24.47 0.59 -1.78
C PRO A 218 24.56 1.23 -3.18
N ILE A 219 23.45 1.80 -3.67
CA ILE A 219 23.46 2.72 -4.82
C ILE A 219 23.79 4.14 -4.33
N PRO A 220 24.88 4.79 -4.79
CA PRO A 220 25.28 6.13 -4.32
C PRO A 220 24.22 7.21 -4.57
N GLY A 221 23.99 8.07 -3.58
CA GLY A 221 23.04 9.20 -3.66
C GLY A 221 21.56 8.80 -3.73
N GLN A 222 21.23 7.51 -3.60
CA GLN A 222 19.86 7.02 -3.56
C GLN A 222 19.54 6.39 -2.21
N MET A 223 18.28 6.50 -1.78
CA MET A 223 17.76 5.83 -0.59
C MET A 223 18.68 6.05 0.62
N GLY A 224 19.04 7.31 0.89
CA GLY A 224 19.89 7.72 2.01
C GLY A 224 21.39 7.36 1.94
N ASN A 225 21.88 6.79 0.83
CA ASN A 225 23.30 6.45 0.67
C ASN A 225 24.16 7.69 0.31
N PRO A 226 25.39 7.81 0.85
CA PRO A 226 26.35 8.85 0.44
C PRO A 226 26.65 8.85 -1.06
N PRO A 227 26.96 10.00 -1.69
CA PRO A 227 27.34 10.06 -3.11
C PRO A 227 28.62 9.30 -3.46
N ASP A 228 29.48 9.01 -2.48
CA ASP A 228 30.75 8.30 -2.61
C ASP A 228 30.68 6.82 -2.17
N ALA A 229 29.48 6.30 -1.92
CA ALA A 229 29.28 4.92 -1.50
C ALA A 229 29.81 3.90 -2.52
N LYS A 230 30.39 2.78 -2.04
CA LYS A 230 30.89 1.70 -2.90
C LYS A 230 30.06 0.43 -2.74
N PRO A 231 29.95 -0.40 -3.78
CA PRO A 231 29.31 -1.71 -3.67
C PRO A 231 29.91 -2.54 -2.53
N GLY A 232 29.04 -3.05 -1.64
CA GLY A 232 29.44 -3.82 -0.45
C GLY A 232 29.74 -2.99 0.80
N ASP A 233 29.78 -1.66 0.72
CA ASP A 233 29.88 -0.81 1.90
C ASP A 233 28.64 -1.01 2.81
N ARG A 234 28.88 -1.15 4.12
CA ARG A 234 27.83 -1.25 5.13
C ARG A 234 27.81 0.01 5.97
N TYR A 235 26.81 0.86 5.78
CA TYR A 235 26.61 2.06 6.59
C TYR A 235 25.64 1.76 7.74
N THR A 236 26.02 2.04 8.97
CA THR A 236 25.04 2.04 10.07
C THR A 236 24.09 3.20 9.88
N ILE A 237 22.79 2.90 9.70
CA ILE A 237 21.74 3.91 9.71
C ILE A 237 21.65 4.41 11.15
N ASP A 238 21.79 5.72 11.35
CA ASP A 238 21.36 6.33 12.60
C ASP A 238 19.83 6.26 12.65
N LEU A 239 19.29 5.36 13.48
CA LEU A 239 17.84 5.19 13.61
C LEU A 239 17.17 6.40 14.25
N THR A 240 17.96 7.32 14.82
CA THR A 240 17.52 8.62 15.32
C THR A 240 17.57 9.71 14.24
N ASP A 241 18.05 9.39 13.03
CA ASP A 241 18.02 10.27 11.87
C ASP A 241 16.57 10.49 11.45
N THR A 242 16.03 11.63 11.87
CA THR A 242 14.68 12.11 11.53
C THR A 242 14.65 12.83 10.18
N GLN A 243 15.77 12.89 9.45
CA GLN A 243 15.82 13.61 8.18
C GLN A 243 15.14 12.77 7.08
N PRO A 244 14.09 13.29 6.41
CA PRO A 244 13.49 12.59 5.28
C PRO A 244 14.49 12.50 4.12
N GLU A 245 14.42 11.40 3.36
CA GLU A 245 15.38 11.10 2.29
C GLU A 245 15.24 12.00 1.04
N ARG A 246 14.13 12.73 0.90
CA ARG A 246 13.89 13.71 -0.16
C ARG A 246 13.37 15.03 0.40
N SER A 247 13.28 16.04 -0.47
CA SER A 247 13.01 17.44 -0.13
C SER A 247 12.00 17.59 1.01
N LYS A 248 12.48 18.20 2.10
CA LYS A 248 11.77 18.52 3.35
C LYS A 248 10.70 19.59 3.16
N GLU A 249 10.61 20.17 1.96
CA GLU A 249 9.72 21.28 1.69
C GLU A 249 8.29 20.76 1.51
N LEU A 250 7.45 21.12 2.47
CA LEU A 250 6.03 20.76 2.53
C LEU A 250 5.22 21.59 1.53
N PHE A 251 4.06 21.09 1.18
CA PHE A 251 3.01 21.91 0.61
C PHE A 251 2.58 23.00 1.63
N PRO A 252 2.34 24.26 1.23
CA PRO A 252 2.33 24.79 -0.15
C PRO A 252 3.67 25.32 -0.67
N GLY A 253 4.75 25.30 0.12
CA GLY A 253 6.08 25.77 -0.31
C GLY A 253 6.62 25.01 -1.53
N ASN A 254 6.40 23.69 -1.54
CA ASN A 254 6.60 22.83 -2.70
C ASN A 254 5.24 22.36 -3.25
N PRO A 255 4.84 22.77 -4.48
CA PRO A 255 3.56 22.39 -5.08
C PRO A 255 3.35 20.88 -5.29
N VAL A 256 4.43 20.08 -5.28
CA VAL A 256 4.35 18.60 -5.33
C VAL A 256 4.79 17.94 -4.02
N GLY A 257 4.98 18.74 -2.97
CA GLY A 257 5.42 18.27 -1.66
C GLY A 257 4.32 17.52 -0.90
N PRO A 258 4.71 16.75 0.14
CA PRO A 258 3.78 16.14 1.07
C PRO A 258 3.12 17.20 1.98
N ASP A 259 2.04 16.82 2.65
CA ASP A 259 1.38 17.64 3.67
C ASP A 259 2.14 17.60 5.00
N GLU A 260 2.76 16.46 5.32
CA GLU A 260 3.55 16.27 6.52
C GLU A 260 4.68 15.27 6.29
N VAL A 261 5.70 15.34 7.14
CA VAL A 261 6.77 14.34 7.22
C VAL A 261 6.58 13.52 8.49
N ILE A 262 6.57 12.20 8.35
CA ILE A 262 6.48 11.24 9.45
C ILE A 262 7.90 10.75 9.78
N SER A 263 8.25 10.67 11.07
CA SER A 263 9.54 10.13 11.48
C SER A 263 9.70 8.67 11.04
N ALA A 264 10.94 8.22 10.80
CA ALA A 264 11.18 6.82 10.45
C ALA A 264 10.78 5.84 11.58
N GLU A 265 10.89 6.29 12.84
CA GLU A 265 10.46 5.56 14.02
C GLU A 265 8.93 5.36 14.04
N ASP A 266 8.17 6.45 13.87
CA ASP A 266 6.70 6.39 13.85
C ASP A 266 6.18 5.60 12.65
N LEU A 267 6.86 5.72 11.50
CA LEU A 267 6.48 4.99 10.30
C LEU A 267 6.82 3.50 10.42
N GLY A 268 7.87 3.13 11.15
CA GLY A 268 8.37 1.75 11.20
C GLY A 268 8.87 1.22 9.84
N CYS A 269 8.99 2.10 8.84
CA CYS A 269 9.63 1.81 7.56
C CYS A 269 11.01 2.48 7.56
N TYR A 270 12.03 1.71 7.91
CA TYR A 270 13.40 2.09 7.64
C TYR A 270 13.67 1.69 6.20
N ILE A 271 13.65 2.68 5.32
CA ILE A 271 14.14 2.52 3.95
C ILE A 271 15.52 1.91 4.07
N ALA A 272 15.72 0.72 3.48
CA ALA A 272 17.01 0.05 3.64
C ALA A 272 18.05 0.79 2.81
N LYS A 273 18.73 1.73 3.47
CA LYS A 273 19.92 2.42 3.00
C LYS A 273 21.08 1.43 2.88
N SER A 274 21.01 0.47 1.95
CA SER A 274 22.04 -0.56 1.66
C SER A 274 21.98 -1.92 2.37
N HIS A 275 20.99 -2.19 3.23
CA HIS A 275 20.93 -3.44 3.99
C HIS A 275 19.80 -4.36 3.51
N THR A 276 20.12 -5.37 2.69
CA THR A 276 19.20 -6.49 2.49
C THR A 276 18.94 -7.18 3.82
N MET A 277 17.73 -7.02 4.37
CA MET A 277 17.12 -7.82 5.44
C MET A 277 17.76 -7.77 6.85
N SER A 278 18.92 -7.16 7.08
CA SER A 278 19.61 -7.24 8.39
C SER A 278 18.88 -6.49 9.52
N ARG A 279 18.09 -5.46 9.17
CA ARG A 279 17.29 -4.65 10.11
C ARG A 279 15.98 -4.16 9.49
N SER A 280 15.46 -4.86 8.48
CA SER A 280 14.13 -4.55 7.93
C SER A 280 13.13 -4.62 9.07
N ALA A 281 12.64 -3.46 9.53
CA ALA A 281 11.64 -3.43 10.57
C ALA A 281 10.49 -4.32 10.12
N VAL A 282 10.21 -5.32 10.94
CA VAL A 282 8.92 -5.98 10.85
C VAL A 282 7.93 -4.91 11.28
N TYR A 283 7.35 -4.23 10.29
CA TYR A 283 6.27 -3.27 10.50
C TYR A 283 5.24 -3.93 11.44
N PRO A 284 4.60 -3.20 12.36
CA PRO A 284 3.64 -3.78 13.29
C PRO A 284 2.66 -4.68 12.54
N PHE A 285 2.72 -5.98 12.84
CA PHE A 285 1.94 -6.96 12.11
C PHE A 285 0.50 -6.83 12.57
N HIS A 286 -0.39 -6.37 11.70
CA HIS A 286 -1.81 -6.14 12.04
C HIS A 286 -2.62 -7.43 12.20
N TYR A 287 -1.97 -8.61 12.24
CA TYR A 287 -2.63 -9.88 12.43
C TYR A 287 -2.09 -10.66 13.62
N VAL A 288 -2.98 -11.43 14.26
CA VAL A 288 -2.63 -12.39 15.32
C VAL A 288 -2.18 -13.70 14.70
N ASN A 289 -1.13 -14.30 15.25
CA ASN A 289 -0.66 -15.61 14.78
C ASN A 289 -1.86 -16.60 14.75
N PRO A 290 -2.16 -17.22 13.60
CA PRO A 290 -3.40 -17.98 13.43
C PRO A 290 -3.44 -19.27 14.28
N VAL A 291 -2.29 -19.75 14.75
CA VAL A 291 -2.18 -20.95 15.60
C VAL A 291 -2.22 -20.56 17.07
N THR A 292 -1.40 -19.59 17.49
CA THR A 292 -1.28 -19.22 18.91
C THR A 292 -2.32 -18.20 19.36
N GLN A 293 -2.98 -17.52 18.41
CA GLN A 293 -3.92 -16.42 18.65
C GLN A 293 -3.29 -15.25 19.42
N GLN A 294 -1.96 -15.13 19.39
CA GLN A 294 -1.22 -14.05 20.03
C GLN A 294 -0.74 -13.02 18.99
N PRO A 295 -0.68 -11.73 19.34
CA PRO A 295 -0.02 -10.73 18.51
C PRO A 295 1.44 -11.12 18.24
N VAL A 296 1.91 -10.89 17.01
CA VAL A 296 3.33 -11.01 16.69
C VAL A 296 4.02 -9.69 17.06
N LEU A 297 4.65 -9.66 18.23
CA LEU A 297 5.43 -8.52 18.69
C LEU A 297 6.89 -8.72 18.24
N TRP A 298 7.34 -7.94 17.27
CA TRP A 298 8.75 -7.88 16.90
C TRP A 298 9.38 -6.65 17.55
N LYS A 299 10.50 -6.84 18.23
CA LYS A 299 11.35 -5.75 18.72
C LYS A 299 12.67 -5.84 17.96
N ASN A 300 13.06 -4.75 17.29
CA ASN A 300 14.44 -4.60 16.86
C ASN A 300 15.27 -4.36 18.13
N ASP A 301 15.93 -5.40 18.65
CA ASP A 301 16.93 -5.23 19.70
C ASP A 301 18.16 -4.53 19.07
N PRO A 302 18.78 -3.52 19.73
CA PRO A 302 19.81 -2.65 19.14
C PRO A 302 21.03 -3.36 18.54
#